data_AF-D4LBJ8-F1
#
_entry.id   AF-D4LBJ8-F1
#
_cell.length_a   1.000
_cell.length_b   1.000
_cell.length_c   1.000
_cell.angle_alpha   90.00
_cell.angle_beta   90.00
_cell.angle_gamma   90.00
#
_symmetry.space_group_name_H-M   'P 1'
#
loop_
_entity.id
_entity.type
_entity.pdbx_description
1 polymer ?
#
loop_
_entity_poly.entity_id
_entity_poly.type
_entity_poly.pdbx_seq_one_letter_code
_entity_poly.pdbx_strand_id
1 'polypeptide(L)'
;MENEGICIIMRKDGRYMGKFVTGYGDDRKAQYQYVYGKTYEEAENKVLIGREIATRFLSCRYITVGKVYREWLNAVVNRVKESTLANYINKF
;
A
#
# COMPACT_ATOMS: atom_id res chain seq x y z
N MET A 1 -25.73 8.14 6.48
CA MET A 1 -24.34 7.75 6.17
C MET A 1 -23.66 7.53 7.50
N GLU A 2 -23.76 6.32 8.01
CA GLU A 2 -23.16 5.95 9.30
C GLU A 2 -21.64 5.91 9.12
N ASN A 3 -20.92 6.73 9.89
CA ASN A 3 -19.46 6.72 9.95
C ASN A 3 -19.01 5.39 10.57
N GLU A 4 -18.86 4.35 9.75
CA GLU A 4 -18.30 3.08 10.18
C GLU A 4 -16.84 3.25 10.67
N GLY A 5 -16.68 3.31 11.99
CA GLY A 5 -15.51 2.77 12.69
C GLY A 5 -14.18 3.50 12.51
N ILE A 6 -14.16 4.76 12.06
CA ILE A 6 -12.92 5.54 11.97
C ILE A 6 -12.56 6.07 13.36
N CYS A 7 -11.50 5.52 13.94
CA CYS A 7 -11.02 5.87 15.26
C CYS A 7 -9.90 6.92 15.15
N ILE A 8 -10.27 8.20 15.30
CA ILE A 8 -9.35 9.34 15.30
C ILE A 8 -9.37 10.01 16.67
N ILE A 9 -8.19 10.22 17.25
CA ILE A 9 -8.04 10.85 18.57
C ILE A 9 -7.10 12.05 18.51
N MET A 10 -7.38 13.08 19.32
CA MET A 10 -6.49 14.22 19.50
C MET A 10 -5.31 13.82 20.39
N ARG A 11 -4.09 14.18 19.98
CA ARG A 11 -2.87 13.99 20.78
C ARG A 11 -2.58 15.21 21.64
N LYS A 12 -1.74 15.02 22.67
CA LYS A 12 -1.24 16.11 23.52
C LYS A 12 -0.45 17.18 22.75
N ASP A 13 0.10 16.83 21.59
CA ASP A 13 0.85 17.73 20.71
C ASP A 13 -0.03 18.52 19.73
N GLY A 14 -1.37 18.41 19.83
CA GLY A 14 -2.32 19.14 19.00
C GLY A 14 -2.58 18.52 17.63
N ARG A 15 -2.01 17.35 17.32
CA ARG A 15 -2.30 16.61 16.08
C ARG A 15 -3.40 15.57 16.29
N TYR A 16 -4.17 15.31 15.25
CA TYR A 16 -5.11 14.20 15.19
C TYR A 16 -4.37 12.93 14.75
N MET A 17 -4.60 11.83 15.44
CA MET A 17 -4.05 10.52 15.15
C MET A 17 -5.17 9.57 14.76
N GLY A 18 -5.16 9.11 13.52
CA GLY A 18 -6.02 8.04 13.02
C GLY A 18 -5.27 6.71 13.01
N LYS A 19 -6.02 5.60 13.09
CA LYS A 19 -5.49 4.24 12.86
C LYS A 19 -6.37 3.45 11.91
N PHE A 20 -5.77 2.57 11.14
CA PHE A 20 -6.46 1.63 10.27
C PHE A 20 -5.77 0.26 10.25
N VAL A 21 -6.52 -0.78 9.90
CA VAL A 21 -6.01 -2.16 9.80
C VAL A 21 -5.28 -2.33 8.48
N THR A 22 -4.05 -2.84 8.53
CA THR A 22 -3.25 -3.17 7.33
C THR A 22 -3.23 -4.66 7.01
N GLY A 23 -3.63 -5.50 7.96
CA GLY A 23 -3.65 -6.94 7.81
C GLY A 23 -3.85 -7.64 9.15
N TYR A 24 -3.68 -8.95 9.14
CA TYR A 24 -3.74 -9.80 10.34
C TYR A 24 -2.44 -10.59 10.42
N GLY A 25 -1.83 -10.61 11.60
CA GLY A 25 -0.65 -11.43 11.85
C GLY A 25 -0.99 -12.92 11.91
N ASP A 26 0.04 -13.76 12.00
CA ASP A 26 -0.11 -15.22 12.10
C ASP A 26 -0.92 -15.64 13.35
N ASP A 27 -0.89 -14.81 14.38
CA ASP A 27 -1.68 -14.96 15.60
C ASP A 27 -3.14 -14.47 15.47
N ARG A 28 -3.58 -14.16 14.24
CA ARG A 28 -4.89 -13.58 13.88
C ARG A 28 -5.20 -12.21 14.51
N LYS A 29 -4.21 -11.53 15.09
CA LYS A 29 -4.42 -10.18 15.60
C LYS A 29 -4.31 -9.15 14.48
N ALA A 30 -5.17 -8.14 14.54
CA ALA A 30 -5.14 -7.03 13.61
C ALA A 30 -3.84 -6.23 13.76
N GLN A 31 -3.15 -6.03 12.65
CA GLN A 31 -2.02 -5.11 12.54
C GLN A 31 -2.54 -3.73 12.15
N TYR A 32 -2.04 -2.70 12.83
CA TYR A 32 -2.49 -1.33 12.65
C TYR A 32 -1.38 -0.44 12.12
N GLN A 33 -1.75 0.51 11.27
CA GLN A 33 -0.90 1.63 10.90
C GLN A 33 -1.56 2.94 11.33
N TYR A 34 -0.72 3.93 11.64
CA TYR A 34 -1.12 5.20 12.22
C TYR A 34 -0.83 6.33 11.24
N VAL A 35 -1.76 7.29 11.18
CA VAL A 35 -1.61 8.52 10.40
C VAL A 35 -1.85 9.72 11.29
N TYR A 36 -1.25 10.83 10.90
CA TYR A 36 -1.31 12.07 11.66
C TYR A 36 -1.76 13.22 10.77
N GLY A 37 -2.66 14.07 11.27
CA GLY A 37 -3.12 15.28 10.61
C GLY A 37 -3.10 16.47 11.58
N LYS A 38 -2.93 17.68 11.05
CA LYS A 38 -3.11 18.92 11.82
C LYS A 38 -4.59 19.17 12.11
N THR A 39 -5.47 18.76 11.19
CA THR A 39 -6.92 18.81 11.36
C THR A 39 -7.50 17.40 11.43
N TYR A 40 -8.72 17.29 11.96
CA TYR A 40 -9.46 16.03 11.99
C TYR A 40 -9.65 15.49 10.57
N GLU A 41 -10.09 16.35 9.66
CA GLU A 41 -10.33 16.03 8.25
C GLU A 41 -9.07 15.54 7.54
N GLU A 42 -7.90 16.13 7.82
CA GLU A 42 -6.64 15.64 7.27
C GLU A 42 -6.32 14.21 7.75
N ALA A 43 -6.54 13.93 9.04
CA ALA A 43 -6.34 12.59 9.59
C ALA A 43 -7.36 11.58 9.03
N GLU A 44 -8.62 12.00 8.87
CA GLU A 44 -9.69 11.19 8.28
C GLU A 44 -9.39 10.82 6.83
N ASN A 45 -9.04 11.80 5.99
CA ASN A 45 -8.65 11.55 4.60
C ASN A 45 -7.46 10.58 4.50
N LYS A 46 -6.44 10.73 5.37
CA LYS A 46 -5.31 9.80 5.41
C LYS A 46 -5.71 8.39 5.84
N VAL A 47 -6.64 8.26 6.79
CA VAL A 47 -7.17 6.95 7.21
C VAL A 47 -7.92 6.29 6.05
N LEU A 48 -8.77 7.04 5.35
CA LEU A 48 -9.55 6.51 4.21
C LEU A 48 -8.65 6.02 3.08
N ILE A 49 -7.65 6.81 2.69
CA ILE A 49 -6.64 6.42 1.69
C ILE A 49 -5.89 5.17 2.16
N GLY A 50 -5.45 5.15 3.43
CA GLY A 50 -4.74 4.01 4.00
C GLY A 50 -5.58 2.73 3.99
N ARG A 51 -6.86 2.80 4.37
CA ARG A 51 -7.82 1.69 4.31
C ARG A 51 -7.95 1.16 2.89
N GLU A 52 -8.13 2.03 1.91
CA GLU A 52 -8.29 1.60 0.52
C GLU A 52 -7.04 0.88 -0.02
N ILE A 53 -5.85 1.42 0.26
CA ILE A 53 -4.59 0.79 -0.11
C ILE A 53 -4.45 -0.58 0.57
N ALA A 54 -4.72 -0.66 1.87
CA ALA A 54 -4.67 -1.90 2.62
C ALA A 54 -5.66 -2.94 2.09
N THR A 55 -6.91 -2.55 1.81
CA THR A 55 -7.91 -3.45 1.22
C THR A 55 -7.47 -3.97 -0.15
N ARG A 56 -6.92 -3.11 -1.02
CA ARG A 56 -6.39 -3.53 -2.32
C ARG A 56 -5.23 -4.51 -2.17
N PHE A 57 -4.31 -4.24 -1.25
CA PHE A 57 -3.20 -5.13 -0.96
C PHE A 57 -3.68 -6.49 -0.43
N LEU A 58 -4.58 -6.50 0.56
CA LEU A 58 -5.14 -7.72 1.15
C LEU A 58 -6.03 -8.51 0.19
N SER A 59 -6.65 -7.85 -0.79
CA SER A 59 -7.46 -8.52 -1.81
C SER A 59 -6.66 -9.43 -2.74
N CYS A 60 -5.32 -9.35 -2.72
CA CYS A 60 -4.42 -9.97 -3.69
C CYS A 60 -4.70 -9.56 -5.16
N ARG A 61 -5.58 -8.57 -5.39
CA ARG A 61 -5.87 -7.98 -6.71
C ARG A 61 -4.94 -6.81 -7.01
N TYR A 62 -3.65 -7.02 -6.80
CA TYR A 62 -2.61 -6.06 -7.12
C TYR A 62 -1.59 -6.70 -8.07
N ILE A 63 -0.93 -5.88 -8.87
CA ILE A 63 0.22 -6.28 -9.65
C ILE A 63 1.43 -5.49 -9.15
N THR A 64 2.53 -6.17 -8.88
CA THR A 64 3.77 -5.50 -8.49
C THR A 64 4.51 -5.01 -9.73
N VAL A 65 5.25 -3.92 -9.60
CA VAL A 65 6.12 -3.42 -10.69
C VAL A 65 7.06 -4.54 -11.16
N GLY A 66 7.62 -5.33 -10.24
CA GLY A 66 8.47 -6.48 -10.59
C GLY A 66 7.72 -7.56 -11.37
N LYS A 67 6.44 -7.81 -11.10
CA LYS A 67 5.63 -8.75 -11.90
C LYS A 67 5.42 -8.21 -13.32
N VAL A 68 5.02 -6.94 -13.47
CA VAL A 68 4.91 -6.30 -14.80
C VAL A 68 6.24 -6.36 -15.55
N TYR A 69 7.35 -6.08 -14.85
CA TYR A 69 8.68 -6.08 -15.44
C TYR A 69 9.08 -7.46 -15.98
N ARG A 70 8.79 -8.54 -15.23
CA ARG A 70 9.02 -9.91 -15.69
C ARG A 70 8.15 -10.30 -16.89
N GLU A 71 6.88 -9.93 -16.88
CA GLU A 71 6.00 -10.17 -18.04
C GLU A 71 6.52 -9.43 -19.29
N TRP A 72 6.97 -8.19 -19.11
CA TRP A 72 7.59 -7.42 -20.18
C TRP A 72 8.90 -8.05 -20.67
N LEU A 73 9.78 -8.49 -19.77
CA LEU A 73 11.02 -9.20 -20.11
C LEU A 73 10.74 -10.44 -20.97
N ASN A 74 9.75 -11.24 -20.59
CA ASN A 74 9.31 -12.41 -21.36
C ASN A 74 8.79 -12.03 -22.75
N ALA A 75 8.07 -10.91 -22.87
CA ALA A 75 7.55 -10.44 -24.16
C ALA A 75 8.64 -9.91 -25.11
N VAL A 76 9.75 -9.38 -24.58
CA VAL A 76 10.84 -8.79 -25.38
C VAL A 76 12.01 -9.75 -25.62
N VAL A 77 12.10 -10.87 -24.90
CA VAL A 77 13.24 -11.80 -24.92
C VAL A 77 13.67 -12.22 -26.33
N ASN A 78 12.71 -12.50 -27.22
CA ASN A 78 12.97 -12.94 -28.60
C ASN A 78 13.12 -11.78 -29.60
N ARG A 79 12.98 -10.52 -29.14
CA ARG A 79 13.02 -9.30 -29.98
C ARG A 79 14.31 -8.51 -29.81
N VAL A 80 15.12 -8.83 -28.80
CA VAL A 80 16.34 -8.10 -28.47
C VAL A 80 17.56 -9.03 -28.46
N LYS A 81 18.74 -8.45 -28.58
CA LYS A 81 20.01 -9.19 -28.47
C LYS A 81 20.22 -9.68 -27.04
N GLU A 82 20.92 -10.80 -26.88
CA GLU A 82 21.25 -11.38 -25.57
C GLU A 82 21.96 -10.39 -24.64
N SER A 83 22.91 -9.60 -25.15
CA SER A 83 23.61 -8.57 -24.36
C SER A 83 22.67 -7.45 -23.88
N THR A 84 21.63 -7.14 -24.65
CA THR A 84 20.61 -6.15 -24.27
C THR A 84 19.67 -6.73 -23.23
N LEU A 85 19.26 -8.00 -23.40
CA LEU A 85 18.47 -8.72 -22.41
C LEU A 85 19.19 -8.83 -21.06
N ALA A 86 20.49 -9.16 -21.07
CA ALA A 86 21.32 -9.22 -19.87
C ALA A 86 21.36 -7.87 -19.13
N ASN A 87 21.43 -6.76 -19.87
CA ASN A 87 21.34 -5.42 -19.29
C ASN A 87 19.97 -5.13 -18.66
N TYR A 88 18.87 -5.61 -19.25
CA TYR A 88 17.54 -5.45 -18.65
C TYR A 88 17.40 -6.29 -17.38
N ILE A 89 17.91 -7.52 -17.37
CA ILE A 89 17.89 -8.38 -16.19
C ILE A 89 18.70 -7.75 -15.05
N ASN A 90 19.88 -7.18 -15.32
CA ASN A 90 20.76 -6.62 -14.29
C ASN A 90 20.33 -5.24 -13.76
N LYS A 91 19.31 -4.61 -14.35
CA LYS A 91 18.84 -3.27 -13.93
C LYS A 91 17.80 -3.30 -12.80
N PHE A 92 17.29 -4.48 -12.43
CA PHE A 92 16.27 -4.65 -11.38
C PHE A 92 16.59 -5.83 -10.46
#